data_AF-Q0DKH9-F1
#
_entry.id   AF-Q0DKH9-F1
#
_cell.length_a   1.000
_cell.length_b   1.000
_cell.length_c   1.000
_cell.angle_alpha   90.00
_cell.angle_beta   90.00
_cell.angle_gamma   90.00
#
_symmetry.space_group_name_H-M   'P 1'
#
loop_
_entity.id
_entity.type
_entity.pdbx_description
1 polymer ?
#
loop_
_entity_poly.entity_id
_entity_poly.type
_entity_poly.pdbx_seq_one_letter_code
_entity_poly.pdbx_strand_id
1 'polypeptide(L)'
;MDSTFRKLKLVLALVGIIDKRIAGTIRPESLRKYGETVEKCLAEYGVERPTMGDVLWNLEFVLQLQEAGPDMSNIDSMNQISELPSNAQRISSLEISTADESRTAMDYSQMSTSNAFSQLINTEGR
;
A
#
# COMPACT_ATOMS: atom_id res chain seq x y z
N MET A 1 -1.91 27.20 7.43
CA MET A 1 -3.12 26.38 7.25
C MET A 1 -2.87 25.04 7.90
N ASP A 2 -3.49 24.85 9.06
CA ASP A 2 -3.21 23.77 10.00
C ASP A 2 -3.37 22.38 9.34
N SER A 3 -2.49 21.43 9.69
CA SER A 3 -2.63 20.01 9.29
C SER A 3 -4.02 19.48 9.65
N THR A 4 -4.55 19.93 10.79
CA THR A 4 -5.92 19.64 11.25
C THR A 4 -6.98 20.07 10.24
N PHE A 5 -6.80 21.24 9.60
CA PHE A 5 -7.74 21.73 8.60
C PHE A 5 -7.68 20.91 7.30
N ARG A 6 -6.48 20.48 6.88
CA ARG A 6 -6.34 19.56 5.72
C ARG A 6 -7.00 18.22 6.01
N LYS A 7 -6.75 17.64 7.18
CA LYS A 7 -7.38 16.38 7.62
C LYS A 7 -8.90 16.48 7.66
N LEU A 8 -9.45 17.57 8.21
CA LEU A 8 -10.89 17.79 8.24
C LEU A 8 -11.47 17.92 6.83
N LYS A 9 -10.81 18.66 5.94
CA LYS A 9 -11.22 18.81 4.53
C LYS A 9 -11.19 17.47 3.80
N LEU A 10 -10.17 16.64 4.05
CA LEU A 10 -10.04 15.31 3.47
C LEU A 10 -11.19 14.41 3.91
N VAL A 11 -11.44 14.28 5.23
CA VAL A 11 -12.52 13.43 5.75
C VAL A 11 -13.88 13.85 5.22
N LEU A 12 -14.18 15.17 5.19
CA LEU A 12 -15.44 15.68 4.64
C LEU A 12 -15.57 15.38 3.14
N ALA A 13 -14.49 15.52 2.37
CA ALA A 13 -14.50 15.19 0.95
C ALA A 13 -14.73 13.70 0.71
N LEU A 14 -14.13 12.83 1.53
CA LEU A 14 -14.28 11.37 1.42
C LEU A 14 -15.74 10.94 1.58
N VAL A 15 -16.45 11.45 2.59
CA VAL A 15 -17.85 11.07 2.84
C VAL A 15 -18.75 11.36 1.63
N GLY A 16 -18.44 12.40 0.83
CA GLY A 16 -19.20 12.75 -0.37
C GLY A 16 -18.92 11.90 -1.62
N ILE A 17 -17.78 11.18 -1.65
CA ILE A 17 -17.35 10.40 -2.83
C ILE A 17 -17.45 8.88 -2.64
N ILE A 18 -17.76 8.41 -1.43
CA ILE A 18 -17.91 6.98 -1.15
C ILE A 18 -19.09 6.41 -1.93
N ASP A 19 -18.91 5.20 -2.48
CA ASP A 19 -19.98 4.44 -3.10
C ASP A 19 -21.14 4.24 -2.09
N LYS A 20 -22.34 4.71 -2.47
CA LYS A 20 -23.54 4.66 -1.64
C LYS A 20 -23.89 3.26 -1.15
N ARG A 21 -23.45 2.21 -1.86
CA ARG A 21 -23.69 0.80 -1.50
C ARG A 21 -22.88 0.35 -0.28
N ILE A 22 -21.76 1.00 0.00
CA ILE A 22 -20.83 0.63 1.10
C ILE A 22 -20.66 1.75 2.14
N ALA A 23 -21.25 2.93 1.93
CA ALA A 23 -21.09 4.08 2.83
C ALA A 23 -21.46 3.77 4.30
N GLY A 24 -22.35 2.80 4.55
CA GLY A 24 -22.73 2.36 5.89
C GLY A 24 -21.91 1.21 6.47
N THR A 25 -21.00 0.58 5.70
CA THR A 25 -20.23 -0.59 6.13
C THR A 25 -18.79 -0.27 6.51
N ILE A 26 -18.27 0.88 6.06
CA ILE A 26 -16.88 1.28 6.30
C ILE A 26 -16.74 1.90 7.70
N ARG A 27 -15.74 1.46 8.46
CA ARG A 27 -15.42 2.08 9.75
C ARG A 27 -14.79 3.47 9.51
N PRO A 28 -15.14 4.48 10.33
CA PRO A 28 -14.62 5.84 10.16
C PRO A 28 -13.09 5.90 10.26
N GLU A 29 -12.49 5.07 11.11
CA GLU A 29 -11.03 4.98 11.28
C GLU A 29 -10.33 4.44 10.03
N SER A 30 -10.85 3.35 9.47
CA SER A 30 -10.36 2.78 8.20
C SER A 30 -10.48 3.79 7.06
N LEU A 31 -11.63 4.48 6.97
CA LEU A 31 -11.85 5.50 5.95
C LEU A 31 -10.88 6.66 6.08
N ARG A 32 -10.64 7.14 7.31
CA ARG A 32 -9.69 8.21 7.59
C ARG A 32 -8.29 7.83 7.14
N LYS A 33 -7.81 6.64 7.54
CA LYS A 33 -6.47 6.16 7.22
C LYS A 33 -6.28 5.87 5.72
N TYR A 34 -7.32 5.32 5.08
CA TYR A 34 -7.36 5.14 3.63
C TYR A 34 -7.24 6.48 2.91
N GLY A 35 -8.03 7.46 3.34
CA GLY A 35 -7.99 8.84 2.86
C GLY A 35 -6.60 9.46 2.92
N GLU A 36 -5.96 9.41 4.10
CA GLU A 36 -4.60 9.95 4.30
C GLU A 36 -3.57 9.30 3.35
N THR A 37 -3.73 8.01 3.06
CA THR A 37 -2.86 7.29 2.12
C THR A 37 -3.09 7.77 0.69
N VAL A 38 -4.36 7.89 0.27
CA VAL A 38 -4.73 8.40 -1.05
C VAL A 38 -4.28 9.85 -1.25
N GLU A 39 -4.39 10.69 -0.22
CA GLU A 39 -3.89 12.09 -0.26
C GLU A 39 -2.40 12.13 -0.62
N LYS A 40 -1.58 11.31 0.05
CA LYS A 40 -0.14 11.24 -0.24
C LYS A 40 0.16 10.67 -1.62
N CYS A 41 -0.56 9.64 -2.07
CA CYS A 41 -0.41 9.10 -3.42
C CYS A 41 -0.71 10.13 -4.51
N LEU A 42 -1.65 11.05 -4.24
CA LEU A 42 -2.06 12.12 -5.14
C LEU A 42 -1.35 13.45 -4.88
N ALA A 43 -0.26 13.46 -4.10
CA ALA A 43 0.51 14.66 -3.84
C ALA A 43 1.03 15.28 -5.15
N GLU A 44 1.07 16.62 -5.21
CA GLU A 44 1.50 17.39 -6.38
C GLU A 44 2.94 17.03 -6.76
N TYR A 45 3.81 16.89 -5.75
CA TYR A 45 5.21 16.59 -5.92
C TYR A 45 5.49 15.10 -5.74
N GLY A 46 6.21 14.51 -6.70
CA GLY A 46 6.57 13.08 -6.65
C GLY A 46 7.37 12.66 -5.42
N VAL A 47 8.11 13.59 -4.80
CA VAL A 47 8.90 13.34 -3.58
C VAL A 47 8.05 13.16 -2.31
N GLU A 48 6.79 13.61 -2.34
CA GLU A 48 5.83 13.43 -1.24
C GLU A 48 5.02 12.14 -1.39
N ARG A 49 5.08 11.51 -2.57
CA ARG A 49 4.35 10.28 -2.86
C ARG A 49 5.04 9.09 -2.19
N PRO A 50 4.29 8.22 -1.51
CA PRO A 50 4.84 7.06 -0.83
C PRO A 50 5.40 6.05 -1.83
N THR A 51 6.32 5.19 -1.38
CA THR A 51 6.72 4.03 -2.17
C THR A 51 5.56 3.04 -2.25
N MET A 52 5.54 2.17 -3.27
CA MET A 52 4.52 1.13 -3.35
C MET A 52 4.53 0.19 -2.13
N GLY A 53 5.68 0.00 -1.47
CA GLY A 53 5.77 -0.76 -0.21
C GLY A 53 5.03 -0.08 0.94
N ASP A 54 5.20 1.24 1.10
CA ASP A 54 4.48 2.03 2.11
C ASP A 54 2.97 2.02 1.84
N VAL A 55 2.56 2.08 0.57
CA VAL A 55 1.14 1.99 0.19
C VAL A 55 0.56 0.64 0.59
N LEU A 56 1.23 -0.47 0.25
CA LEU A 56 0.77 -1.82 0.62
C LEU A 56 0.66 -1.98 2.13
N TRP A 57 1.65 -1.51 2.89
CA TRP A 57 1.62 -1.56 4.35
C TRP A 57 0.46 -0.74 4.94
N ASN A 58 0.21 0.47 4.43
CA ASN A 58 -0.93 1.27 4.89
C ASN A 58 -2.28 0.61 4.54
N LEU A 59 -2.40 -0.05 3.38
CA LEU A 59 -3.62 -0.75 2.99
C LEU A 59 -3.89 -1.99 3.86
N GLU A 60 -2.85 -2.75 4.20
CA GLU A 60 -2.95 -3.85 5.16
C GLU A 60 -3.41 -3.34 6.53
N PHE A 61 -2.86 -2.22 6.99
CA PHE A 61 -3.31 -1.59 8.23
C PHE A 61 -4.75 -1.08 8.16
N VAL A 62 -5.19 -0.49 7.03
CA VAL A 62 -6.59 -0.10 6.80
C VAL A 62 -7.51 -1.31 6.88
N LEU A 63 -7.10 -2.45 6.31
CA LEU A 63 -7.86 -3.70 6.37
C LEU A 63 -7.97 -4.19 7.82
N GLN A 64 -6.86 -4.21 8.56
CA GLN A 64 -6.87 -4.53 9.98
C GLN A 64 -7.80 -3.61 10.77
N LEU A 65 -7.79 -2.30 10.50
CA LEU A 65 -8.73 -1.37 11.12
C LEU A 65 -10.18 -1.70 10.75
N GLN A 66 -10.45 -2.16 9.52
CA GLN A 66 -11.82 -2.49 9.09
C GLN A 66 -12.31 -3.79 9.73
N GLU A 67 -11.41 -4.77 9.92
CA GLU A 67 -11.68 -6.09 10.51
C GLU A 67 -11.64 -6.09 12.04
N ALA A 68 -10.92 -5.14 12.65
CA ALA A 68 -10.80 -5.09 14.10
C ALA A 68 -12.17 -4.93 14.76
N GLY A 69 -12.36 -5.57 15.92
CA GLY A 69 -13.59 -5.44 16.69
C GLY A 69 -13.89 -3.99 17.11
N PRO A 70 -15.08 -3.75 17.69
CA PRO A 70 -15.49 -2.43 18.20
C PRO A 70 -14.48 -1.82 19.20
N ASP A 71 -13.59 -2.63 19.78
CA ASP A 71 -12.70 -2.25 20.88
C ASP A 71 -11.35 -1.63 20.46
N MET A 72 -11.07 -1.52 19.15
CA MET A 72 -9.77 -1.00 18.65
C MET A 72 -9.75 0.48 18.25
N SER A 73 -10.66 1.30 18.77
CA SER A 73 -10.74 2.74 18.46
C SER A 73 -9.58 3.59 19.01
N ASN A 74 -8.54 3.00 19.61
CA ASN A 74 -7.50 3.72 20.34
C ASN A 74 -6.06 3.35 19.94
N ILE A 75 -5.83 2.81 18.75
CA ILE A 75 -4.50 2.39 18.29
C ILE A 75 -3.73 3.57 17.65
N ASP A 76 -3.38 4.58 18.44
CA ASP A 76 -2.20 5.44 18.16
C ASP A 76 -0.88 4.71 18.50
N SER A 77 -0.94 3.42 18.84
CA SER A 77 0.19 2.61 19.27
C SER A 77 0.59 1.61 18.18
N MET A 78 1.67 1.93 17.48
CA MET A 78 2.35 1.18 16.41
C MET A 78 2.90 -0.22 16.85
N ASN A 79 2.41 -0.79 17.95
CA ASN A 79 3.05 -1.88 18.70
C ASN A 79 2.24 -3.19 18.79
N GLN A 80 1.21 -3.43 17.95
CA GLN A 80 0.40 -4.67 18.03
C GLN A 80 0.28 -5.44 16.70
N ILE A 81 1.35 -5.51 15.92
CA ILE A 81 1.47 -6.48 14.81
C ILE A 81 1.96 -7.81 15.40
N SER A 82 1.07 -8.63 15.95
CA SER A 82 1.42 -10.01 16.35
C SER A 82 0.31 -11.05 16.21
N GLU A 83 -0.91 -10.69 15.79
CA GLU A 83 -1.98 -11.67 15.62
C GLU A 83 -2.69 -11.46 14.27
N LEU A 84 -2.12 -12.02 13.21
CA LEU A 84 -2.75 -12.15 11.90
C LEU A 84 -3.51 -13.49 11.83
N PRO A 85 -4.82 -13.53 11.48
CA PRO A 85 -5.49 -14.79 11.22
C PRO A 85 -4.96 -15.43 9.93
N SER A 86 -4.56 -16.70 10.03
CA SER A 86 -3.79 -17.49 9.06
C SER A 86 -4.47 -17.82 7.71
N ASN A 87 -5.28 -16.94 7.12
CA ASN A 87 -6.11 -17.29 5.95
C ASN A 87 -5.51 -16.97 4.56
N ALA A 88 -4.29 -16.43 4.49
CA ALA A 88 -3.63 -16.03 3.23
C ALA A 88 -3.19 -17.20 2.30
N GLN A 89 -3.40 -18.47 2.67
CA GLN A 89 -2.93 -19.62 1.89
C GLN A 89 -3.86 -20.11 0.78
N ARG A 90 -5.05 -19.51 0.58
CA ARG A 90 -6.06 -20.10 -0.34
C ARG A 90 -6.18 -19.43 -1.70
N ILE A 91 -5.44 -18.35 -1.96
CA ILE A 91 -5.61 -17.56 -3.18
C ILE A 91 -4.54 -17.97 -4.20
N SER A 92 -4.97 -18.80 -5.15
CA SER A 92 -4.71 -18.55 -6.57
C SER A 92 -3.34 -18.91 -7.16
N SER A 93 -2.93 -20.19 -7.12
CA SER A 93 -2.08 -20.79 -8.17
C SER A 93 -2.21 -22.32 -8.13
N LEU A 94 -3.25 -22.91 -8.73
CA LEU A 94 -3.45 -23.16 -10.16
C LEU A 94 -2.37 -24.08 -10.75
N GLU A 95 -2.80 -25.28 -11.13
CA GLU A 95 -1.96 -26.28 -11.79
C GLU A 95 -1.45 -25.76 -13.14
N ILE A 96 -0.14 -25.58 -13.24
CA ILE A 96 0.56 -25.32 -14.49
C ILE A 96 0.66 -26.67 -15.23
N SER A 97 -0.22 -26.84 -16.20
CA SER A 97 -0.10 -27.86 -17.25
C SER A 97 -0.20 -27.16 -18.58
N THR A 98 0.89 -27.12 -19.35
CA THR A 98 0.91 -27.31 -20.81
C THR A 98 2.34 -27.16 -21.31
N ALA A 99 2.72 -28.11 -22.14
CA ALA A 99 3.99 -28.25 -22.82
C ALA A 99 4.35 -27.01 -23.67
N ASP A 100 5.59 -26.54 -23.57
CA ASP A 100 6.32 -26.11 -24.76
C ASP A 100 7.83 -26.06 -24.51
N GLU A 101 8.53 -26.30 -25.61
CA GLU A 101 9.90 -26.72 -25.77
C GLU A 101 10.87 -25.51 -25.73
N SER A 102 11.97 -25.65 -24.97
CA SER A 102 13.22 -24.88 -25.15
C SER A 102 13.19 -23.36 -24.97
N ARG A 103 13.54 -22.86 -23.77
CA ARG A 103 14.42 -21.68 -23.62
C ARG A 103 14.94 -21.49 -22.19
N THR A 104 16.27 -21.50 -22.12
CA THR A 104 17.19 -21.26 -21.01
C THR A 104 16.65 -20.44 -19.82
N ALA A 105 16.79 -21.01 -18.62
CA ALA A 105 16.54 -20.39 -17.34
C ALA A 105 17.27 -19.05 -17.19
N MET A 106 16.52 -17.95 -17.08
CA MET A 106 17.06 -16.67 -16.65
C MET A 106 17.14 -16.65 -15.12
N ASP A 107 18.36 -16.73 -14.61
CA ASP A 107 18.69 -16.56 -13.20
C ASP A 107 18.65 -15.06 -12.85
N TYR A 108 17.63 -14.67 -12.07
CA TYR A 108 17.36 -13.29 -11.65
C TYR A 108 18.19 -12.86 -10.43
N SER A 109 19.03 -13.75 -9.88
CA SER A 109 19.73 -13.53 -8.62
C SER A 109 20.91 -12.54 -8.70
N GLN A 110 21.26 -12.04 -9.89
CA GLN A 110 22.40 -11.14 -10.09
C GLN A 110 22.03 -9.68 -10.46
N MET A 111 20.75 -9.34 -10.53
CA MET A 111 20.33 -7.96 -10.85
C MET A 111 20.25 -7.09 -9.58
N SER A 112 21.40 -6.74 -9.02
CA SER A 112 21.48 -5.76 -7.92
C SER A 112 21.37 -4.34 -8.48
N THR A 113 20.41 -3.56 -7.97
CA THR A 113 20.16 -2.15 -8.36
C THR A 113 21.40 -1.26 -8.18
N SER A 114 22.34 -1.67 -7.34
CA SER A 114 23.64 -1.00 -7.17
C SER A 114 24.54 -1.05 -8.43
N ASN A 115 24.43 -2.09 -9.27
CA ASN A 115 25.24 -2.25 -10.48
C ASN A 115 24.73 -1.41 -11.66
N ALA A 116 23.46 -0.98 -11.61
CA ALA A 116 22.85 -0.13 -12.64
C ALA A 116 23.35 1.33 -12.56
N PHE A 117 23.73 1.82 -11.38
CA PHE A 117 24.24 3.18 -11.20
C PHE A 117 25.73 3.32 -11.57
N SER A 118 26.51 2.24 -11.46
CA SER A 118 27.93 2.21 -11.84
C SER A 118 28.17 2.47 -13.34
N GLN A 119 27.17 2.24 -14.19
CA GLN A 119 27.27 2.48 -15.64
C GLN A 119 26.95 3.93 -16.04
N LEU A 120 26.26 4.70 -15.19
CA LEU A 120 25.92 6.10 -15.45
C LEU A 120 27.02 7.08 -15.05
N ILE A 121 27.98 6.66 -14.20
CA ILE A 121 29.07 7.54 -13.74
C ILE A 121 30.32 7.47 -14.63
N ASN A 122 30.36 6.51 -15.56
CA ASN A 122 31.52 6.29 -16.46
C ASN A 122 31.36 6.94 -17.83
N THR A 123 30.34 7.78 -18.06
CA THR A 123 30.30 8.66 -19.23
C THR A 123 31.14 9.91 -18.93
N GLU A 124 32.45 9.73 -18.81
CA GLU A 124 33.43 10.80 -18.73
C GLU A 124 33.46 11.54 -20.08
N GLY A 125 32.99 12.78 -20.07
CA GLY A 125 33.04 13.68 -21.21
C GLY A 125 34.47 14.17 -21.48
N ARG A 126 34.98 13.83 -22.66
CA ARG A 126 35.94 14.63 -23.42
C ARG A 126 35.48 14.71 -24.87
#